data_AF-A0A067L0P8-F1
#
_entry.id   AF-A0A067L0P8-F1
#
_cell.length_a   1.000
_cell.length_b   1.000
_cell.length_c   1.000
_cell.angle_alpha   90.00
_cell.angle_beta   90.00
_cell.angle_gamma   90.00
#
_symmetry.space_group_name_H-M   'P 1'
#
loop_
_entity.id
_entity.type
_entity.pdbx_description
1 polymer ?
#
loop_
_entity_poly.entity_id
_entity_poly.type
_entity_poly.pdbx_seq_one_letter_code
_entity_poly.pdbx_strand_id
1 'polypeptide(L)'
;MECWYTWTSDIEWSQRRKEGSVLAIGLNGEALSLHSLSGSSLVEWTQGSFVSHRQPLMWYKTMFNAPAGNTPLALDMGSMGKGQAWINGQSVGRYWPAYKSSGDCSFCNYAGTYNEKKCLSNCGEASQKWYHVPRSWLNPTGNLLVVFEEWGGDPNGISLVRREVDSVCADIYEWQPTLMNYMMQASGKVDKPLRPKVHLQCGTGQKISSIKFASFGTPEGACGGYRQGSVTPFILMMLLTGFVLGRTGAQ
;
A
#
# COMPACT_ATOMS: atom_id res chain seq x y z
N MET A 1 14.80 -6.24 7.27
CA MET A 1 14.69 -7.70 7.42
C MET A 1 15.95 -8.24 6.79
N GLU A 2 16.76 -8.99 7.53
CA GLU A 2 18.18 -9.16 7.17
C GLU A 2 18.65 -10.62 7.10
N CYS A 3 17.79 -11.58 7.44
CA CYS A 3 18.10 -13.01 7.34
C CYS A 3 16.91 -13.76 6.74
N TRP A 4 16.96 -13.98 5.42
CA TRP A 4 16.01 -14.83 4.72
C TRP A 4 16.44 -16.30 4.76
N TYR A 5 15.43 -17.14 4.84
CA TYR A 5 15.51 -18.59 4.78
C TYR A 5 14.61 -19.05 3.64
N THR A 6 14.98 -20.10 2.93
CA THR A 6 14.14 -20.69 1.88
C THR A 6 13.96 -22.18 2.04
N TRP A 7 12.84 -22.69 1.51
CA TRP A 7 12.54 -24.10 1.42
C TRP A 7 11.74 -24.36 0.15
N THR A 8 11.92 -25.53 -0.44
CA THR A 8 11.02 -26.09 -1.44
C THR A 8 10.87 -27.56 -1.15
N SER A 9 9.71 -28.13 -1.49
CA SER A 9 9.58 -29.58 -1.56
C SER A 9 10.14 -30.06 -2.90
N ASP A 10 10.96 -31.10 -2.87
CA ASP A 10 11.03 -32.00 -4.02
C ASP A 10 9.60 -32.40 -4.40
N ILE A 11 9.28 -32.38 -5.70
CA ILE A 11 7.94 -32.71 -6.20
C ILE A 11 7.79 -34.24 -6.22
N GLU A 12 7.83 -34.84 -5.04
CA GLU A 12 7.51 -36.25 -4.83
C GLU A 12 6.00 -36.40 -4.68
N TRP A 13 5.37 -36.85 -5.76
CA TRP A 13 3.94 -37.16 -5.81
C TRP A 13 3.61 -38.32 -4.86
N SER A 14 3.03 -38.01 -3.70
CA SER A 14 2.44 -38.99 -2.77
C SER A 14 1.47 -39.92 -3.52
N GLN A 15 1.84 -41.20 -3.64
CA GLN A 15 1.26 -42.10 -4.64
C GLN A 15 -0.08 -42.68 -4.19
N ARG A 16 -1.14 -42.41 -4.98
CA ARG A 16 -2.18 -43.41 -5.25
C ARG A 16 -2.30 -43.61 -6.76
N ARG A 17 -1.68 -44.66 -7.28
CA ARG A 17 -1.90 -45.14 -8.65
C ARG A 17 -3.17 -45.99 -8.72
N LYS A 18 -4.15 -45.50 -9.47
CA LYS A 18 -5.08 -46.29 -10.30
C LYS A 18 -5.00 -45.70 -11.71
N GLU A 19 -5.42 -46.43 -12.75
CA GLU A 19 -5.27 -45.96 -14.13
C GLU A 19 -5.94 -44.59 -14.36
N GLY A 20 -5.17 -43.65 -14.93
CA GLY A 20 -5.58 -42.26 -15.14
C GLY A 20 -4.96 -41.27 -14.14
N SER A 21 -4.70 -40.06 -14.63
CA SER A 21 -4.10 -38.88 -13.97
C SER A 21 -4.08 -38.83 -12.44
N VAL A 22 -2.88 -38.65 -11.87
CA VAL A 22 -2.70 -38.35 -10.44
C VAL A 22 -3.12 -36.90 -10.16
N LEU A 23 -4.04 -36.70 -9.22
CA LEU A 23 -4.44 -35.38 -8.72
C LEU A 23 -3.81 -35.14 -7.35
N ALA A 24 -3.03 -34.05 -7.22
CA ALA A 24 -2.65 -33.48 -5.94
C ALA A 24 -3.48 -32.22 -5.68
N ILE A 25 -3.85 -31.98 -4.41
CA ILE A 25 -4.64 -30.82 -3.98
C ILE A 25 -3.76 -29.99 -3.06
N GLY A 26 -3.60 -28.70 -3.38
CA GLY A 26 -2.76 -27.77 -2.62
C GLY A 26 -1.26 -28.06 -2.77
N LEU A 27 -0.47 -27.40 -1.92
CA LEU A 27 1.00 -27.48 -1.90
C LEU A 27 1.49 -28.27 -0.68
N ASN A 28 2.63 -28.95 -0.80
CA ASN A 28 3.21 -29.68 0.34
C ASN A 28 3.51 -28.74 1.54
N GLY A 29 3.98 -27.51 1.28
CA GLY A 29 4.16 -26.49 2.32
C GLY A 29 2.87 -25.97 2.96
N GLU A 30 1.71 -26.10 2.30
CA GLU A 30 0.40 -25.83 2.91
C GLU A 30 -0.02 -26.99 3.82
N ALA A 31 0.17 -28.25 3.37
CA ALA A 31 -0.10 -29.44 4.16
C ALA A 31 0.77 -29.50 5.44
N LEU A 32 2.05 -29.13 5.33
CA LEU A 32 2.99 -28.98 6.45
C LEU A 32 2.74 -27.70 7.27
N SER A 33 1.78 -26.85 6.88
CA SER A 33 1.42 -25.59 7.55
C SER A 33 2.63 -24.67 7.80
N LEU A 34 3.54 -24.53 6.82
CA LEU A 34 4.80 -23.78 6.96
C LEU A 34 4.64 -22.30 7.29
N HIS A 35 3.44 -21.75 7.06
CA HIS A 35 3.04 -20.39 7.46
C HIS A 35 2.89 -20.22 8.99
N SER A 36 2.74 -21.32 9.73
CA SER A 36 2.65 -21.36 11.19
C SER A 36 4.04 -21.60 11.82
N LEU A 37 4.22 -21.14 13.06
CA LEU A 37 5.48 -21.36 13.81
C LEU A 37 5.79 -22.86 13.99
N SER A 38 4.79 -23.67 14.33
CA SER A 38 4.94 -25.13 14.53
C SER A 38 5.26 -25.86 13.23
N GLY A 39 4.54 -25.57 12.13
CA GLY A 39 4.83 -26.17 10.83
C GLY A 39 6.20 -25.74 10.29
N SER A 40 6.58 -24.48 10.46
CA SER A 40 7.87 -23.94 10.03
C SER A 40 9.08 -24.62 10.70
N SER A 41 8.91 -25.22 11.88
CA SER A 41 9.95 -26.01 12.56
C SER A 41 10.05 -27.48 12.11
N LEU A 42 9.16 -27.98 11.25
CA LEU A 42 9.17 -29.37 10.79
C LEU A 42 10.10 -29.65 9.60
N VAL A 43 10.67 -28.62 8.96
CA VAL A 43 11.50 -28.75 7.77
C VAL A 43 12.84 -28.05 7.94
N GLU A 44 13.86 -28.56 7.26
CA GLU A 44 15.19 -27.94 7.21
C GLU A 44 15.19 -26.79 6.20
N TRP A 45 15.50 -25.58 6.65
CA TRP A 45 15.51 -24.38 5.79
C TRP A 45 16.93 -24.03 5.36
N THR A 46 17.10 -23.76 4.07
CA THR A 46 18.34 -23.24 3.50
C THR A 46 18.50 -21.76 3.84
N GLN A 47 19.71 -21.32 4.18
CA GLN A 47 20.01 -19.96 4.62
C GLN A 47 21.30 -19.39 3.99
N GLY A 48 21.52 -18.08 4.15
CA GLY A 48 22.73 -17.41 3.68
C GLY A 48 22.83 -17.34 2.15
N SER A 49 24.02 -17.54 1.60
CA SER A 49 24.29 -17.49 0.15
C SER A 49 23.58 -18.56 -0.68
N PHE A 50 22.97 -19.56 -0.03
CA PHE A 50 22.25 -20.65 -0.68
C PHE A 50 20.73 -20.38 -0.78
N VAL A 51 20.25 -19.20 -0.35
CA VAL A 51 18.86 -18.79 -0.59
C VAL A 51 18.64 -18.69 -2.10
N SER A 52 17.74 -19.52 -2.63
CA SER A 52 17.29 -19.43 -4.01
C SER A 52 16.62 -18.08 -4.27
N HIS A 53 16.99 -17.40 -5.36
CA HIS A 53 16.32 -16.19 -5.82
C HIS A 53 15.68 -16.48 -7.19
N ARG A 54 14.52 -15.86 -7.44
CA ARG A 54 13.79 -15.91 -8.74
C ARG A 54 13.45 -17.32 -9.22
N GLN A 55 13.31 -18.27 -8.30
CA GLN A 55 12.79 -19.61 -8.56
C GLN A 55 11.29 -19.68 -8.27
N PRO A 56 10.50 -20.43 -9.06
CA PRO A 56 9.07 -20.63 -8.84
C PRO A 56 8.82 -21.63 -7.69
N LEU A 57 7.60 -21.62 -7.16
CA LEU A 57 7.11 -22.52 -6.10
C LEU A 57 7.97 -22.56 -4.82
N MET A 58 8.66 -21.46 -4.50
CA MET A 58 9.53 -21.36 -3.32
C MET A 58 8.77 -20.88 -2.08
N TRP A 59 9.14 -21.41 -0.92
CA TRP A 59 8.80 -20.84 0.38
C TRP A 59 9.97 -20.02 0.90
N TYR A 60 9.66 -18.87 1.49
CA TYR A 60 10.61 -18.01 2.19
C TYR A 60 10.10 -17.71 3.59
N LYS A 61 11.02 -17.54 4.54
CA LYS A 61 10.71 -16.98 5.86
C LYS A 61 11.79 -16.04 6.35
N THR A 62 11.41 -15.12 7.23
CA THR A 62 12.33 -14.27 8.01
C THR A 62 11.69 -13.95 9.36
N MET A 63 12.53 -13.60 10.34
CA MET A 63 12.10 -13.02 11.61
C MET A 63 12.33 -11.50 11.59
N PHE A 64 11.44 -10.72 12.20
CA PHE A 64 11.60 -9.26 12.28
C PHE A 64 10.98 -8.63 13.53
N ASN A 65 11.50 -7.46 13.91
CA ASN A 65 10.97 -6.66 15.03
C ASN A 65 9.97 -5.61 14.50
N ALA A 66 8.94 -5.30 15.29
CA ALA A 66 7.92 -4.35 14.87
C ALA A 66 8.49 -2.92 14.77
N PRO A 67 8.20 -2.15 13.71
CA PRO A 67 8.59 -0.74 13.63
C PRO A 67 7.92 0.07 14.72
N ALA A 68 8.66 0.98 15.36
CA ALA A 68 8.13 1.90 16.36
C ALA A 68 7.00 2.81 15.83
N GLY A 69 6.30 3.47 16.75
CA GLY A 69 5.18 4.38 16.46
C GLY A 69 3.88 3.67 16.09
N ASN A 70 2.89 4.45 15.64
CA ASN A 70 1.52 3.98 15.37
C ASN A 70 1.10 4.10 13.88
N THR A 71 2.01 4.50 12.99
CA THR A 71 1.72 4.67 11.55
C THR A 71 1.34 3.34 10.89
N PRO A 72 0.31 3.28 10.02
CA PRO A 72 -0.09 2.03 9.36
C PRO A 72 1.07 1.39 8.59
N LEU A 73 1.09 0.06 8.54
CA LEU A 73 2.19 -0.70 7.94
C LEU A 73 1.73 -1.45 6.69
N ALA A 74 2.67 -1.71 5.79
CA ALA A 74 2.46 -2.60 4.65
C ALA A 74 3.77 -3.31 4.28
N LEU A 75 3.67 -4.51 3.71
CA LEU A 75 4.78 -5.15 3.00
C LEU A 75 4.88 -4.52 1.61
N ASP A 76 6.03 -3.97 1.27
CA ASP A 76 6.41 -3.71 -0.12
C ASP A 76 6.88 -5.04 -0.72
N MET A 77 6.10 -5.56 -1.68
CA MET A 77 6.38 -6.81 -2.37
C MET A 77 6.89 -6.56 -3.79
N GLY A 78 7.33 -5.33 -4.13
CA GLY A 78 7.67 -4.95 -5.51
C GLY A 78 8.78 -5.76 -6.19
N SER A 79 9.60 -6.50 -5.44
CA SER A 79 10.61 -7.44 -5.95
C SER A 79 10.11 -8.86 -6.19
N MET A 80 8.84 -9.13 -5.90
CA MET A 80 8.24 -10.47 -5.92
C MET A 80 7.34 -10.68 -7.15
N GLY A 81 6.96 -11.93 -7.39
CA GLY A 81 6.17 -12.36 -8.54
C GLY A 81 4.68 -12.42 -8.22
N LYS A 82 4.26 -13.56 -7.67
CA LYS A 82 2.88 -13.89 -7.29
C LYS A 82 2.90 -14.87 -6.13
N GLY A 83 1.96 -14.78 -5.19
CA GLY A 83 1.85 -15.81 -4.15
C GLY A 83 0.98 -15.42 -2.97
N GLN A 84 1.37 -15.89 -1.79
CA GLN A 84 0.66 -15.67 -0.52
C GLN A 84 1.65 -15.28 0.59
N ALA A 85 1.24 -14.41 1.51
CA ALA A 85 2.06 -13.99 2.64
C ALA A 85 1.30 -14.12 3.97
N TRP A 86 2.03 -14.47 5.02
CA TRP A 86 1.52 -14.64 6.38
C TRP A 86 2.44 -13.98 7.39
N ILE A 87 1.86 -13.39 8.44
CA ILE A 87 2.58 -12.84 9.58
C ILE A 87 2.05 -13.50 10.85
N ASN A 88 2.93 -14.12 11.64
CA ASN A 88 2.58 -14.85 12.86
C ASN A 88 1.44 -15.88 12.64
N GLY A 89 1.46 -16.56 11.50
CA GLY A 89 0.40 -17.50 11.08
C GLY A 89 -0.86 -16.87 10.48
N GLN A 90 -1.07 -15.56 10.62
CA GLN A 90 -2.24 -14.87 10.06
C GLN A 90 -2.01 -14.50 8.59
N SER A 91 -2.97 -14.80 7.72
CA SER A 91 -2.85 -14.50 6.30
C SER A 91 -2.97 -13.00 6.03
N VAL A 92 -1.92 -12.41 5.45
CA VAL A 92 -1.95 -11.05 4.88
C VAL A 92 -2.73 -11.05 3.56
N GLY A 93 -2.76 -12.21 2.87
CA GLY A 93 -3.51 -12.44 1.65
C GLY A 93 -2.64 -12.82 0.46
N ARG A 94 -3.26 -12.81 -0.73
CA ARG A 94 -2.57 -13.05 -2.00
C ARG A 94 -1.87 -11.78 -2.48
N TYR A 95 -0.65 -11.92 -3.01
CA TYR A 95 0.09 -10.84 -3.67
C TYR A 95 0.33 -11.17 -5.15
N TRP A 96 0.37 -10.13 -5.99
CA TRP A 96 0.66 -10.25 -7.43
C TRP A 96 1.23 -8.96 -8.07
N PRO A 97 2.33 -8.39 -7.54
CA PRO A 97 2.95 -7.16 -8.04
C PRO A 97 3.61 -7.32 -9.43
N ALA A 98 3.85 -8.55 -9.89
CA ALA A 98 4.20 -8.81 -11.29
C ALA A 98 3.05 -8.49 -12.27
N TYR A 99 1.78 -8.56 -11.84
CA TYR A 99 0.64 -8.16 -12.66
C TYR A 99 0.60 -6.62 -12.75
N LYS A 100 0.94 -6.08 -13.93
CA LYS A 100 1.00 -4.64 -14.15
C LYS A 100 -0.38 -4.05 -14.47
N SER A 101 -0.68 -2.89 -13.91
CA SER A 101 -1.91 -2.15 -14.22
C SER A 101 -1.86 -1.60 -15.65
N SER A 102 -2.91 -1.84 -16.42
CA SER A 102 -3.09 -1.31 -17.78
C SER A 102 -4.35 -0.45 -17.84
N GLY A 103 -4.38 0.49 -18.79
CA GLY A 103 -5.47 1.46 -18.96
C GLY A 103 -4.95 2.75 -19.57
N ASP A 104 -5.85 3.72 -19.73
CA ASP A 104 -5.47 5.11 -19.97
C ASP A 104 -5.46 5.86 -18.64
N CYS A 105 -4.28 6.31 -18.21
CA CYS A 105 -4.09 7.15 -17.02
C CYS A 105 -3.85 8.62 -17.45
N SER A 106 -4.69 9.11 -18.36
CA SER A 106 -4.68 10.51 -18.80
C SER A 106 -5.14 11.46 -17.68
N PHE A 107 -4.86 12.76 -17.86
CA PHE A 107 -5.27 13.78 -16.91
C PHE A 107 -6.80 13.82 -16.79
N CYS A 108 -7.33 13.64 -15.58
CA CYS A 108 -8.76 13.66 -15.34
C CYS A 108 -9.25 14.95 -14.66
N ASN A 109 -10.48 15.34 -14.99
CA ASN A 109 -11.17 16.48 -14.38
C ASN A 109 -12.43 16.00 -13.66
N TYR A 110 -12.74 16.58 -12.50
CA TYR A 110 -13.95 16.28 -11.74
C TYR A 110 -15.24 16.60 -12.52
N ALA A 111 -15.22 17.63 -13.38
CA ALA A 111 -16.37 18.09 -14.14
C ALA A 111 -16.82 17.10 -15.23
N GLY A 112 -18.13 17.08 -15.51
CA GLY A 112 -18.76 16.17 -16.48
C GLY A 112 -18.98 14.74 -15.94
N THR A 113 -19.77 13.94 -16.66
CA THR A 113 -20.16 12.58 -16.27
C THR A 113 -18.96 11.72 -15.86
N TYR A 114 -19.10 10.96 -14.78
CA TYR A 114 -18.09 10.01 -14.30
C TYR A 114 -18.30 8.62 -14.90
N ASN A 115 -17.22 7.91 -15.15
CA ASN A 115 -17.18 6.46 -15.34
C ASN A 115 -15.93 5.90 -14.65
N GLU A 116 -15.88 4.59 -14.45
CA GLU A 116 -14.83 3.88 -13.71
C GLU A 116 -13.42 3.99 -14.35
N LYS A 117 -13.33 4.42 -15.61
CA LYS A 117 -12.08 4.59 -16.36
C LYS A 117 -11.63 6.06 -16.45
N LYS A 118 -12.45 7.02 -15.98
CA LYS A 118 -12.21 8.46 -16.16
C LYS A 118 -10.96 8.97 -15.41
N CYS A 119 -10.66 8.39 -14.26
CA CYS A 119 -9.58 8.82 -13.35
C CYS A 119 -8.72 7.62 -12.91
N LEU A 120 -8.21 6.84 -13.87
CA LEU A 120 -7.27 5.77 -13.57
C LEU A 120 -5.89 6.34 -13.17
N SER A 121 -5.16 5.58 -12.37
CA SER A 121 -3.81 5.93 -11.91
C SER A 121 -2.91 4.69 -11.88
N ASN A 122 -1.60 4.88 -11.75
CA ASN A 122 -0.59 3.82 -11.68
C ASN A 122 -0.56 2.86 -12.89
N CYS A 123 -0.88 3.33 -14.10
CA CYS A 123 -0.67 2.55 -15.33
C CYS A 123 0.83 2.23 -15.51
N GLY A 124 1.15 1.00 -15.94
CA GLY A 124 2.51 0.47 -16.08
C GLY A 124 3.14 -0.06 -14.78
N GLU A 125 2.65 0.39 -13.62
CA GLU A 125 3.13 -0.05 -12.31
C GLU A 125 2.54 -1.39 -11.88
N ALA A 126 3.00 -1.92 -10.74
CA ALA A 126 2.36 -3.06 -10.09
C ALA A 126 0.90 -2.71 -9.68
N SER A 127 -0.07 -3.51 -10.14
CA SER A 127 -1.50 -3.35 -9.81
C SER A 127 -1.76 -3.23 -8.30
N GLN A 128 -1.02 -3.99 -7.50
CA GLN A 128 -0.82 -3.73 -6.09
C GLN A 128 0.64 -4.01 -5.70
N LYS A 129 1.35 -2.99 -5.22
CA LYS A 129 2.72 -3.10 -4.70
C LYS A 129 2.79 -3.36 -3.20
N TRP A 130 1.89 -2.71 -2.45
CA TRP A 130 1.89 -2.71 -0.99
C TRP A 130 0.72 -3.49 -0.40
N TYR A 131 1.03 -4.37 0.57
CA TYR A 131 0.08 -5.29 1.20
C TYR A 131 -0.06 -4.96 2.68
N HIS A 132 -1.25 -4.53 3.10
CA HIS A 132 -1.49 -3.95 4.42
C HIS A 132 -1.24 -4.95 5.56
N VAL A 133 -0.51 -4.50 6.59
CA VAL A 133 -0.21 -5.26 7.81
C VAL A 133 -0.84 -4.56 9.02
N PRO A 134 -1.89 -5.13 9.62
CA PRO A 134 -2.46 -4.63 10.87
C PRO A 134 -1.43 -4.68 12.00
N ARG A 135 -1.22 -3.54 12.69
CA ARG A 135 -0.29 -3.47 13.84
C ARG A 135 -0.64 -4.41 14.99
N SER A 136 -1.94 -4.72 15.16
CA SER A 136 -2.43 -5.66 16.18
C SER A 136 -2.01 -7.12 15.94
N TRP A 137 -1.44 -7.45 14.78
CA TRP A 137 -0.88 -8.78 14.51
C TRP A 137 0.60 -8.90 14.90
N LEU A 138 1.24 -7.80 15.28
CA LEU A 138 2.67 -7.74 15.56
C LEU A 138 2.98 -7.75 17.06
N ASN A 139 3.89 -8.62 17.45
CA ASN A 139 4.62 -8.55 18.71
C ASN A 139 5.74 -7.50 18.60
N PRO A 140 6.26 -6.95 19.71
CA PRO A 140 7.38 -6.01 19.68
C PRO A 140 8.62 -6.57 18.95
N THR A 141 8.93 -7.83 19.18
CA THR A 141 10.07 -8.55 18.60
C THR A 141 9.66 -9.95 18.13
N GLY A 142 10.49 -10.56 17.27
CA GLY A 142 10.34 -11.98 16.92
C GLY A 142 9.09 -12.31 16.11
N ASN A 143 8.64 -11.41 15.23
CA ASN A 143 7.54 -11.71 14.31
C ASN A 143 8.02 -12.61 13.18
N LEU A 144 7.28 -13.68 12.91
CA LEU A 144 7.52 -14.57 11.77
C LEU A 144 6.79 -14.02 10.54
N LEU A 145 7.53 -13.72 9.48
CA LEU A 145 6.99 -13.51 8.13
C LEU A 145 7.27 -14.77 7.31
N VAL A 146 6.23 -15.36 6.71
CA VAL A 146 6.33 -16.45 5.74
C VAL A 146 5.72 -15.98 4.42
N VAL A 147 6.38 -16.32 3.32
CA VAL A 147 5.98 -15.96 1.96
C VAL A 147 6.07 -17.21 1.10
N PHE A 148 4.99 -17.59 0.44
CA PHE A 148 5.02 -18.52 -0.67
C PHE A 148 5.08 -17.71 -1.97
N GLU A 149 6.03 -18.03 -2.84
CA GLU A 149 6.26 -17.39 -4.16
C GLU A 149 6.07 -18.42 -5.27
N GLU A 150 5.10 -18.17 -6.12
CA GLU A 150 4.63 -19.06 -7.17
C GLU A 150 5.44 -18.90 -8.47
N TRP A 151 5.83 -17.67 -8.82
CA TRP A 151 6.40 -17.33 -10.14
C TRP A 151 7.92 -17.12 -10.09
N GLY A 152 8.42 -16.54 -9.00
CA GLY A 152 9.83 -16.23 -8.80
C GLY A 152 10.03 -14.75 -8.49
N GLY A 153 10.61 -14.50 -7.31
CA GLY A 153 10.89 -13.16 -6.79
C GLY A 153 12.25 -13.09 -6.09
N ASP A 154 12.67 -11.89 -5.72
CA ASP A 154 13.83 -11.70 -4.83
C ASP A 154 13.37 -11.27 -3.43
N PRO A 155 13.44 -12.17 -2.41
CA PRO A 155 12.99 -11.86 -1.06
C PRO A 155 13.80 -10.72 -0.41
N ASN A 156 15.03 -10.44 -0.86
CA ASN A 156 15.84 -9.33 -0.33
C ASN A 156 15.23 -7.95 -0.60
N GLY A 157 14.36 -7.81 -1.62
CA GLY A 157 13.63 -6.58 -1.89
C GLY A 157 12.35 -6.40 -1.07
N ILE A 158 11.92 -7.42 -0.32
CA ILE A 158 10.75 -7.32 0.56
C ILE A 158 11.11 -6.43 1.75
N SER A 159 10.27 -5.42 2.01
CA SER A 159 10.45 -4.53 3.16
C SER A 159 9.12 -4.19 3.83
N LEU A 160 9.17 -3.88 5.13
CA LEU A 160 8.01 -3.40 5.88
C LEU A 160 8.04 -1.88 5.91
N VAL A 161 7.13 -1.25 5.15
CA VAL A 161 7.06 0.20 4.97
C VAL A 161 6.01 0.83 5.88
N ARG A 162 6.27 2.06 6.31
CA ARG A 162 5.31 2.91 7.03
C ARG A 162 4.53 3.74 6.03
N ARG A 163 3.20 3.74 6.14
CA ARG A 163 2.33 4.65 5.38
C ARG A 163 2.26 6.00 6.09
N GLU A 164 2.97 6.97 5.56
CA GLU A 164 2.99 8.36 6.06
C GLU A 164 2.43 9.28 4.96
N VAL A 165 1.72 10.34 5.37
CA VAL A 165 1.13 11.33 4.47
C VAL A 165 1.99 12.59 4.53
N ASP A 166 2.76 12.86 3.48
CA ASP A 166 3.66 14.03 3.41
C ASP A 166 2.99 15.32 2.91
N SER A 167 2.03 15.17 1.99
CA SER A 167 1.45 16.30 1.28
C SER A 167 -0.04 16.08 1.06
N VAL A 168 -0.84 17.10 1.37
CA VAL A 168 -2.29 17.15 1.14
C VAL A 168 -2.55 18.40 0.31
N CYS A 169 -3.54 18.32 -0.57
CA CYS A 169 -3.93 19.37 -1.49
C CYS A 169 -5.45 19.53 -1.43
N ALA A 170 -5.93 20.76 -1.57
CA ALA A 170 -7.35 21.06 -1.61
C ALA A 170 -7.58 22.22 -2.57
N ASP A 171 -8.39 21.95 -3.59
CA ASP A 171 -8.83 22.94 -4.56
C ASP A 171 -10.31 23.26 -4.29
N ILE A 172 -10.66 24.55 -4.25
CA ILE A 172 -11.96 25.07 -3.85
C ILE A 172 -12.40 26.11 -4.87
N TYR A 173 -13.46 25.82 -5.62
CA TYR A 173 -14.06 26.80 -6.51
C TYR A 173 -15.03 27.71 -5.73
N GLU A 174 -15.01 29.01 -5.98
CA GLU A 174 -15.85 30.02 -5.28
C GLU A 174 -17.33 29.63 -5.21
N TRP A 175 -17.83 29.03 -6.30
CA TRP A 175 -19.22 28.69 -6.53
C TRP A 175 -19.57 27.24 -6.18
N GLN A 176 -18.65 26.47 -5.59
CA GLN A 176 -18.89 25.08 -5.20
C GLN A 176 -19.41 25.01 -3.75
N PRO A 177 -20.72 24.84 -3.52
CA PRO A 177 -21.22 24.65 -2.17
C PRO A 177 -20.70 23.31 -1.61
N THR A 178 -20.41 23.28 -0.30
CA THR A 178 -20.31 22.01 0.41
C THR A 178 -21.68 21.32 0.40
N LEU A 179 -21.73 19.99 0.56
CA LEU A 179 -22.99 19.26 0.58
C LEU A 179 -23.98 19.82 1.62
N MET A 180 -23.47 20.24 2.79
CA MET A 180 -24.27 20.88 3.84
C MET A 180 -24.74 22.29 3.45
N ASN A 181 -23.92 23.09 2.76
CA ASN A 181 -24.34 24.39 2.26
C ASN A 181 -25.49 24.23 1.24
N TYR A 182 -25.36 23.28 0.31
CA TYR A 182 -26.41 22.96 -0.66
C TYR A 182 -27.70 22.50 0.03
N MET A 183 -27.63 21.58 1.00
CA MET A 183 -28.80 21.13 1.77
C MET A 183 -29.46 22.27 2.57
N MET A 184 -28.69 23.19 3.14
CA MET A 184 -29.25 24.35 3.87
C MET A 184 -29.91 25.38 2.94
N GLN A 185 -29.39 25.57 1.74
CA GLN A 185 -29.99 26.43 0.71
C GLN A 185 -31.27 25.78 0.13
N ALA A 186 -31.20 24.50 -0.25
CA ALA A 186 -32.34 23.75 -0.79
C ALA A 186 -33.49 23.57 0.22
N SER A 187 -33.20 23.60 1.52
CA SER A 187 -34.21 23.57 2.59
C SER A 187 -34.70 24.95 3.05
N GLY A 188 -34.29 26.04 2.39
CA GLY A 188 -34.71 27.41 2.72
C GLY A 188 -34.25 27.90 4.10
N LYS A 189 -33.27 27.22 4.73
CA LYS A 189 -32.74 27.62 6.04
C LYS A 189 -31.73 28.76 5.94
N VAL A 190 -31.19 29.02 4.76
CA VAL A 190 -30.18 30.06 4.50
C VAL A 190 -30.39 30.68 3.12
N ASP A 191 -30.84 31.93 3.07
CA ASP A 191 -31.07 32.70 1.82
C ASP A 191 -29.79 33.34 1.23
N LYS A 192 -28.61 33.10 1.82
CA LYS A 192 -27.35 33.72 1.41
C LYS A 192 -26.36 32.70 0.85
N PRO A 193 -25.53 33.06 -0.15
CA PRO A 193 -24.42 32.23 -0.59
C PRO A 193 -23.46 31.93 0.56
N LEU A 194 -23.37 30.66 0.96
CA LEU A 194 -22.44 30.21 1.99
C LEU A 194 -21.06 29.99 1.38
N ARG A 195 -20.10 30.83 1.76
CA ARG A 195 -18.71 30.73 1.28
C ARG A 195 -18.15 29.31 1.49
N PRO A 196 -17.49 28.73 0.48
CA PRO A 196 -16.90 27.41 0.62
C PRO A 196 -15.73 27.45 1.61
N LYS A 197 -15.51 26.33 2.30
CA LYS A 197 -14.46 26.16 3.31
C LYS A 197 -13.86 24.78 3.18
N VAL A 198 -12.55 24.68 3.29
CA VAL A 198 -11.87 23.40 3.53
C VAL A 198 -11.57 23.27 5.02
N HIS A 199 -11.82 22.09 5.56
CA HIS A 199 -11.39 21.70 6.90
C HIS A 199 -10.29 20.65 6.74
N LEU A 200 -9.11 20.95 7.25
CA LEU A 200 -7.93 20.10 7.15
C LEU A 200 -7.48 19.70 8.55
N GLN A 201 -7.44 18.40 8.79
CA GLN A 201 -7.18 17.81 10.09
C GLN A 201 -6.10 16.73 9.94
N CYS A 202 -5.09 16.77 10.81
CA CYS A 202 -4.07 15.74 10.91
C CYS A 202 -4.59 14.53 11.72
N GLY A 203 -4.07 13.34 11.41
CA GLY A 203 -4.26 12.17 12.27
C GLY A 203 -3.55 12.33 13.63
N THR A 204 -3.88 11.44 14.57
CA THR A 204 -3.29 11.46 15.92
C THR A 204 -1.76 11.47 15.89
N GLY A 205 -1.15 12.46 16.54
CA GLY A 205 0.31 12.63 16.58
C GLY A 205 0.95 13.30 15.36
N GLN A 206 0.18 13.57 14.29
CA GLN A 206 0.63 14.38 13.16
C GLN A 206 0.26 15.85 13.38
N LYS A 207 1.05 16.75 12.81
CA LYS A 207 0.78 18.20 12.78
C LYS A 207 1.07 18.75 11.39
N ILE A 208 0.34 19.78 10.98
CA ILE A 208 0.68 20.53 9.77
C ILE A 208 1.91 21.39 10.09
N SER A 209 2.98 21.20 9.33
CA SER A 209 4.24 21.93 9.48
C SER A 209 4.33 23.22 8.66
N SER A 210 3.74 23.23 7.46
CA SER A 210 3.87 24.34 6.51
C SER A 210 2.77 24.34 5.44
N ILE A 211 2.61 25.50 4.79
CA ILE A 211 1.86 25.68 3.55
C ILE A 211 2.91 25.80 2.43
N LYS A 212 3.06 24.79 1.56
CA LYS A 212 4.04 24.85 0.44
C LYS A 212 3.59 25.84 -0.65
N PHE A 213 2.28 26.03 -0.82
CA PHE A 213 1.70 26.89 -1.84
C PHE A 213 0.35 27.45 -1.37
N ALA A 214 0.00 28.65 -1.81
CA ALA A 214 -1.32 29.22 -1.65
C ALA A 214 -1.56 30.24 -2.77
N SER A 215 -2.65 30.11 -3.52
CA SER A 215 -2.97 31.02 -4.64
C SER A 215 -4.47 31.12 -4.84
N PHE A 216 -4.94 32.30 -5.19
CA PHE A 216 -6.31 32.54 -5.62
C PHE A 216 -6.29 32.94 -7.10
N GLY A 217 -7.18 32.35 -7.89
CA GLY A 217 -7.06 32.30 -9.34
C GLY A 217 -6.87 30.87 -9.84
N THR A 218 -6.25 30.70 -11.01
CA THR A 218 -6.05 29.40 -11.65
C THR A 218 -4.59 28.94 -11.47
N PRO A 219 -4.26 28.11 -10.47
CA PRO A 219 -2.91 27.56 -10.33
C PRO A 219 -2.63 26.55 -11.45
N GLU A 220 -1.37 26.47 -11.87
CA GLU A 220 -0.91 25.51 -12.87
C GLU A 220 -0.21 24.33 -12.22
N GLY A 221 -0.30 23.14 -12.84
CA GLY A 221 0.31 21.91 -12.33
C GLY A 221 -0.67 21.02 -11.56
N ALA A 222 -0.15 20.23 -10.63
CA ALA A 222 -0.90 19.24 -9.87
C ALA A 222 -0.48 19.23 -8.40
N CYS A 223 -1.22 18.48 -7.57
CA CYS A 223 -0.95 18.31 -6.14
C CYS A 223 0.53 18.01 -5.84
N GLY A 224 1.14 18.84 -4.98
CA GLY A 224 2.56 18.77 -4.63
C GLY A 224 3.52 19.57 -5.52
N GLY A 225 3.05 20.06 -6.68
CA GLY A 225 3.85 20.81 -7.66
C GLY A 225 3.18 22.05 -8.25
N TYR A 226 2.13 22.57 -7.62
CA TYR A 226 1.40 23.75 -8.09
C TYR A 226 2.28 25.00 -8.21
N ARG A 227 1.98 25.81 -9.22
CA ARG A 227 2.64 27.09 -9.53
C ARG A 227 1.58 28.18 -9.74
N GLN A 228 2.00 29.43 -9.62
CA GLN A 228 1.16 30.57 -9.92
C GLN A 228 0.90 30.62 -11.43
N GLY A 229 -0.36 30.52 -11.84
CA GLY A 229 -0.77 30.65 -13.24
C GLY A 229 -1.10 32.09 -13.63
N SER A 230 -1.49 32.28 -14.89
CA SER A 230 -1.59 33.60 -15.55
C SER A 230 -2.64 34.57 -15.02
N VAL A 231 -3.59 34.14 -14.18
CA VAL A 231 -4.71 34.96 -13.68
C VAL A 231 -4.69 35.03 -12.16
N THR A 232 -4.51 36.24 -11.63
CA THR A 232 -4.36 36.50 -10.18
C THR A 232 -5.32 37.59 -9.68
N PRO A 233 -6.52 37.24 -9.18
CA PRO A 233 -7.26 38.10 -8.27
C PRO A 233 -6.63 38.02 -6.86
N PHE A 234 -6.70 39.11 -6.10
CA PHE A 234 -6.18 39.16 -4.72
C PHE A 234 -7.05 38.32 -3.74
N ILE A 235 -6.42 37.45 -2.92
CA ILE A 235 -6.95 36.73 -1.71
C ILE A 235 -8.01 35.62 -1.97
N LEU A 236 -7.88 34.34 -1.57
CA LEU A 236 -6.79 33.46 -1.06
C LEU A 236 -7.26 31.97 -1.13
N MET A 237 -6.41 30.99 -1.50
CA MET A 237 -6.67 29.53 -1.33
C MET A 237 -5.42 28.80 -0.81
N MET A 238 -5.55 27.86 0.14
CA MET A 238 -4.41 27.24 0.86
C MET A 238 -4.12 25.79 0.45
N LEU A 239 -2.85 25.48 0.14
CA LEU A 239 -2.33 24.11 0.04
C LEU A 239 -1.49 23.74 1.28
N LEU A 240 -2.14 23.05 2.23
CA LEU A 240 -1.52 22.56 3.46
C LEU A 240 -0.86 21.19 3.24
N THR A 241 0.44 21.20 2.95
CA THR A 241 1.25 19.97 2.85
C THR A 241 1.94 19.66 4.17
N GLY A 242 1.47 18.64 4.87
CA GLY A 242 1.99 18.23 6.17
C GLY A 242 3.27 17.42 6.08
N PHE A 243 4.43 18.09 5.98
CA PHE A 243 5.73 17.46 6.24
C PHE A 243 5.70 16.84 7.65
N VAL A 244 5.62 15.51 7.73
CA VAL A 244 5.71 14.78 9.01
C VAL A 244 7.17 14.81 9.44
N LEU A 245 7.55 15.88 10.14
CA LEU A 245 8.90 16.10 10.65
C LEU A 245 9.15 15.22 11.88
N GLY A 246 9.23 13.92 11.65
CA GLY A 246 9.78 12.91 12.56
C GLY A 246 11.30 12.76 12.41
N ARG A 247 12.05 13.88 12.34
CA ARG A 247 13.51 13.83 12.52
C ARG A 247 13.83 13.56 13.99
N THR A 248 13.94 12.30 14.36
CA THR A 248 14.87 11.88 15.42
C THR A 248 16.11 11.33 14.76
N GLY A 249 17.00 12.23 14.35
CA GLY A 249 18.38 11.87 14.06
C GLY A 249 19.20 12.06 15.33
N ALA A 250 19.65 10.96 15.93
CA ALA A 250 20.79 10.91 16.84
C ALA A 250 21.25 9.44 16.95
N GLN A 251 22.52 9.23 16.57
CA GLN A 251 23.50 8.24 17.07
C GLN A 251 23.00 6.82 17.35
#